data_AF-A0A6I1MLI1-F1
#
_entry.id   AF-A0A6I1MLI1-F1
#
_cell.length_a   1.000
_cell.length_b   1.000
_cell.length_c   1.000
_cell.angle_alpha   90.00
_cell.angle_beta   90.00
_cell.angle_gamma   90.00
#
_symmetry.space_group_name_H-M   'P 1'
#
loop_
_entity.id
_entity.type
_entity.pdbx_description
1 polymer ?
#
loop_
_entity_poly.entity_id
_entity_poly.type
_entity_poly.pdbx_seq_one_letter_code
_entity_poly.pdbx_strand_id
1 'polypeptide(L)' 'MTLKSLHKKIKRRKLLLNILLTYFKPTNKFIVFLSEDLDILILKAQKIKAKKYYKNNAQKSKENDCINKKIA' A
#
# COMPACT_ATOMS: atom_id res chain seq x y z
N MET A 1 5.92 -4.08 -10.60
CA MET A 1 6.36 -4.13 -9.18
C MET A 1 5.34 -4.94 -8.38
N THR A 2 5.74 -5.99 -7.67
CA THR A 2 4.79 -6.84 -6.91
C THR A 2 4.50 -6.24 -5.54
N LEU A 3 3.33 -6.54 -4.96
CA LEU A 3 2.99 -6.06 -3.61
C LEU A 3 4.03 -6.52 -2.57
N LYS A 4 4.58 -7.74 -2.72
CA LYS A 4 5.62 -8.29 -1.85
C LYS A 4 6.92 -7.48 -1.92
N SER A 5 7.40 -7.12 -3.12
CA SER A 5 8.63 -6.34 -3.27
C SER A 5 8.45 -4.90 -2.76
N LEU A 6 7.27 -4.31 -2.96
CA LEU A 6 6.92 -3.00 -2.41
C LEU A 6 6.90 -3.02 -0.88
N HIS A 7 6.34 -4.06 -0.26
CA HIS A 7 6.30 -4.20 1.20
C HIS A 7 7.72 -4.33 1.80
N LYS A 8 8.61 -5.09 1.13
CA LYS A 8 10.02 -5.20 1.53
C LYS A 8 10.74 -3.84 1.45
N LYS A 9 10.46 -3.04 0.42
CA LYS A 9 11.01 -1.68 0.27
C LYS A 9 10.51 -0.74 1.38
N ILE A 10 9.22 -0.78 1.70
CA ILE A 10 8.63 -0.02 2.82
C ILE A 10 9.29 -0.42 4.15
N LYS A 11 9.44 -1.72 4.42
CA LYS A 11 10.07 -2.20 5.66
C LYS A 11 11.50 -1.71 5.82
N ARG A 12 12.31 -1.77 4.74
CA ARG A 12 13.68 -1.25 4.73
C ARG A 12 13.74 0.26 4.97
N ARG A 13 12.88 1.04 4.31
CA ARG A 13 12.83 2.49 4.49
C ARG A 13 12.32 2.90 5.87
N LYS A 14 11.36 2.18 6.45
CA LYS A 14 10.94 2.37 7.85
C LYS A 14 12.09 2.14 8.82
N LEU A 15 12.81 1.03 8.65
CA LEU A 15 13.97 0.72 9.50
C LEU A 15 15.03 1.81 9.39
N LEU A 16 15.36 2.22 8.16
CA LEU A 16 16.31 3.30 7.91
C LEU A 16 15.87 4.60 8.57
N LEU A 17 14.62 5.04 8.37
CA LEU A 17 14.09 6.26 8.97
C LEU A 17 14.16 6.22 10.50
N ASN A 18 13.85 5.08 11.11
CA ASN A 18 13.91 4.90 12.56
C ASN A 18 15.35 5.01 13.08
N ILE A 19 16.33 4.45 12.34
CA ILE A 19 17.76 4.61 12.63
C ILE A 19 18.18 6.07 12.45
N LEU A 20 17.72 6.77 11.41
CA LEU A 20 18.09 8.18 11.26
C LEU A 20 17.48 9.06 12.35
N LEU A 21 16.27 8.76 12.82
CA LEU A 21 15.61 9.51 13.89
C LEU A 21 16.31 9.40 15.25
N THR A 22 17.16 8.38 15.47
CA THR A 22 17.99 8.35 16.69
C THR A 22 19.13 9.37 16.67
N TYR A 23 19.53 9.84 15.49
CA TYR A 23 20.67 10.76 15.32
C TYR A 23 20.25 12.16 14.85
N PHE A 24 19.18 12.27 14.07
CA PHE A 24 18.71 13.52 13.48
C PHE A 24 17.42 14.00 14.13
N LYS A 25 17.29 15.33 14.28
CA LYS A 25 16.01 15.94 14.66
C LYS A 25 14.94 15.64 13.60
N PRO A 26 13.69 15.37 14.00
CA PRO A 26 12.61 15.05 13.07
C PRO A 26 12.28 16.20 12.10
N THR A 27 12.57 17.44 12.48
CA THR A 27 12.41 18.65 11.64
C THR A 27 13.54 18.86 10.63
N ASN A 28 14.57 18.00 10.61
CA ASN A 28 15.60 18.08 9.60
C ASN A 28 14.98 17.82 8.22
N LYS A 29 15.25 18.72 7.26
CA LYS A 29 14.72 18.66 5.88
C LYS A 29 14.96 17.28 5.22
N PHE A 30 16.07 16.62 5.51
CA PHE A 30 16.36 15.27 5.02
C PHE A 30 15.40 14.21 5.59
N ILE A 31 15.05 14.31 6.87
CA ILE A 31 14.13 13.39 7.54
C ILE A 31 12.70 13.59 7.03
N VAL A 32 12.29 14.85 6.87
CA VAL A 32 10.99 15.20 6.28
C VAL A 32 10.88 14.61 4.88
N PHE A 33 11.87 14.85 4.03
CA PHE A 33 11.89 14.29 2.67
C PHE A 33 11.83 12.75 2.69
N LEU A 34 12.62 12.09 3.54
CA LEU A 34 12.60 10.62 3.66
C LEU A 34 11.24 10.09 4.15
N SER A 35 10.54 10.83 5.00
CA SER A 35 9.20 10.47 5.48
C SER A 35 8.15 10.60 4.38
N GLU A 36 8.15 11.68 3.59
CA GLU A 36 7.28 11.85 2.43
C GLU A 36 7.50 10.74 1.39
N ASP A 37 8.77 10.41 1.14
CA ASP A 37 9.16 9.38 0.19
C ASP A 37 8.73 7.96 0.65
N LEU A 38 8.62 7.75 1.97
CA LEU A 38 8.06 6.54 2.55
C LEU A 38 6.53 6.50 2.41
N ASP A 39 5.84 7.62 2.65
CA ASP A 39 4.39 7.72 2.54
C ASP A 39 3.90 7.46 1.12
N ILE A 40 4.61 7.96 0.10
CA ILE A 40 4.31 7.68 -1.30
C ILE A 40 4.31 6.18 -1.59
N LEU A 41 5.26 5.42 -1.01
CA LEU A 41 5.32 3.97 -1.19
C LEU A 41 4.17 3.26 -0.47
N ILE A 42 3.79 3.73 0.71
CA ILE A 42 2.65 3.19 1.47
C ILE A 42 1.35 3.43 0.70
N LEU A 43 1.13 4.63 0.17
CA LEU A 43 -0.02 4.96 -0.67
C LEU A 43 -0.09 4.08 -1.92
N LYS A 44 1.04 3.83 -2.58
CA LYS A 44 1.10 2.88 -3.72
C LYS A 44 0.68 1.47 -3.29
N ALA A 45 1.12 1.00 -2.12
CA ALA A 45 0.76 -0.32 -1.62
C ALA A 45 -0.74 -0.42 -1.28
N GLN A 46 -1.29 0.62 -0.66
CA GLN A 46 -2.71 0.73 -0.34
C GLN A 46 -3.57 0.76 -1.61
N LYS A 47 -3.19 1.55 -2.63
CA LYS A 47 -3.88 1.58 -3.94
C LYS A 47 -3.91 0.20 -4.61
N ILE A 48 -2.82 -0.56 -4.55
CA ILE A 48 -2.78 -1.93 -5.10
C ILE A 48 -3.73 -2.85 -4.33
N LYS A 49 -3.74 -2.78 -2.99
CA LYS A 49 -4.68 -3.56 -2.16
C LYS A 49 -6.13 -3.17 -2.42
N ALA A 50 -6.43 -1.88 -2.48
CA ALA A 50 -7.75 -1.35 -2.79
C ALA A 50 -8.23 -1.83 -4.16
N LYS A 51 -7.39 -1.69 -5.21
CA LYS A 51 -7.71 -2.19 -6.56
C LYS A 51 -8.02 -3.69 -6.56
N LYS A 52 -7.26 -4.49 -5.82
CA LYS A 52 -7.53 -5.93 -5.68
C LYS A 52 -8.85 -6.19 -4.97
N TYR A 53 -9.13 -5.47 -3.88
CA TYR A 53 -10.38 -5.59 -3.13
C TYR A 53 -11.59 -5.23 -3.99
N TYR A 54 -11.58 -4.06 -4.64
CA TYR A 54 -12.68 -3.64 -5.50
C TYR A 54 -12.87 -4.56 -6.71
N LYS A 55 -11.78 -5.04 -7.34
CA LYS A 55 -11.88 -6.03 -8.42
C LYS A 55 -12.56 -7.32 -7.96
N ASN A 56 -12.17 -7.84 -6.80
CA ASN A 56 -12.74 -9.07 -6.26
C ASN A 56 -14.21 -8.88 -5.84
N ASN A 57 -14.58 -7.73 -5.29
CA ASN A 57 -15.98 -7.46 -4.91
C ASN A 57 -16.86 -7.16 -6.12
N ALA A 58 -16.35 -6.47 -7.14
CA ALA A 58 -17.06 -6.29 -8.41
C ALA A 58 -17.26 -7.63 -9.14
N GLN A 59 -16.29 -8.55 -9.03
CA GLN A 59 -16.41 -9.89 -9.59
C GLN A 59 -17.42 -10.74 -8.81
N LYS A 60 -17.41 -10.68 -7.47
CA LYS A 60 -18.42 -11.33 -6.63
C LYS A 60 -19.85 -10.80 -6.89
N SER A 61 -20.01 -9.49 -7.09
CA SER A 61 -21.32 -8.91 -7.47
C SER A 61 -21.81 -9.49 -8.79
N LYS A 62 -20.95 -9.53 -9.81
CA LYS A 62 -21.29 -10.10 -11.13
C LYS A 62 -21.58 -11.60 -11.09
N GLU A 63 -20.90 -12.33 -10.21
CA GLU A 63 -21.11 -13.77 -10.01
C GLU A 63 -22.47 -14.04 -9.34
N ASN A 64 -22.82 -13.26 -8.31
CA ASN A 64 -24.13 -13.34 -7.66
C ASN A 64 -25.28 -12.97 -8.62
N ASP A 65 -25.10 -11.95 -9.46
CA ASP A 65 -26.09 -11.58 -10.48
C ASP A 65 -26.27 -12.69 -11.54
N CYS A 66 -25.19 -13.39 -11.92
CA CYS A 66 -25.23 -14.50 -12.88
C CYS A 66 -25.92 -15.74 -12.28
N ILE A 67 -25.69 -16.03 -10.99
CA ILE A 67 -26.32 -17.15 -10.29
C ILE A 67 -27.84 -16.93 -10.16
N ASN A 68 -28.26 -15.72 -9.76
CA ASN A 68 -29.70 -15.39 -9.63
C ASN A 68 -30.45 -15.48 -10.97
N LYS A 69 -29.78 -15.20 -12.10
CA LYS A 69 -30.36 -15.31 -13.44
C LYS A 69 -30.48 -16.75 -13.97
N LYS A 70 -29.85 -17.72 -13.32
CA LYS A 70 -29.82 -19.13 -13.74
C LYS A 70 -30.80 -20.00 -12.96
N ILE A 71 -31.35 -19.46 -11.87
CA ILE A 71 -32.32 -20.11 -10.99
C ILE A 71 -33.76 -19.62 -11.30
N ALA A 72 -33.89 -18.47 -11.97
CA ALA A 72 -35.14 -18.01 -12.60
C ALA A 72 -35.29 -18.61 -14.00
#